data_AF-A0A8C2VR88-F1
#
_entry.id   AF-A0A8C2VR88-F1
#
_cell.length_a   1.000
_cell.length_b   1.000
_cell.length_c   1.000
_cell.angle_alpha   90.00
_cell.angle_beta   90.00
_cell.angle_gamma   90.00
#
_symmetry.space_group_name_H-M   'P 1'
#
loop_
_entity.id
_entity.type
_entity.pdbx_description
1 polymer ?
#
loop_
_entity_poly.entity_id
_entity_poly.type
_entity_poly.pdbx_seq_one_letter_code
_entity_poly.pdbx_strand_id
1 'polypeptide(L)'
;ALVPCQVLRVAILLSYCSILCNYKAIEMPSHQTYGGSWKFLTFIDLVIQAVFFGICVLTDLSSLLTRGSGNQEQERQLKKLISLRDWMLAVLAFPVGVFVVAVFWIIYAYDREMIYPKLLDNFIPGWLNHGMHTTVLPFILIEMRTSHHQYPSRSSGLAAICTFSVGYILWYGRREREA
;
A
#
# COMPACT_ATOMS: atom_id res chain seq x y z
N ALA A 1 -10.16 26.11 3.40
CA ALA A 1 -11.12 25.17 2.79
C ALA A 1 -10.54 23.77 2.92
N LEU A 2 -11.22 22.85 3.63
CA LEU A 2 -10.80 21.44 3.65
C LEU A 2 -10.96 20.88 2.23
N VAL A 3 -9.92 20.26 1.68
CA VAL A 3 -10.02 19.52 0.40
C VAL A 3 -11.07 18.42 0.56
N PRO A 4 -12.04 18.27 -0.36
CA PRO A 4 -13.00 17.18 -0.29
C PRO A 4 -12.28 15.83 -0.23
N CYS A 5 -12.67 14.95 0.70
CA CYS A 5 -12.02 13.66 0.93
C CYS A 5 -11.86 12.83 -0.36
N GLN A 6 -12.82 12.93 -1.28
CA GLN A 6 -12.77 12.30 -2.61
C GLN A 6 -11.61 12.79 -3.47
N VAL A 7 -11.39 14.12 -3.53
CA VAL A 7 -10.28 14.72 -4.29
C VAL A 7 -8.94 14.32 -3.69
N LEU A 8 -8.87 14.27 -2.35
CA LEU A 8 -7.67 13.83 -1.65
C LEU A 8 -7.31 12.38 -1.98
N ARG A 9 -8.28 11.45 -1.97
CA ARG A 9 -8.06 10.04 -2.33
C ARG A 9 -7.59 9.85 -3.76
N VAL A 10 -8.17 10.60 -4.71
CA VAL A 10 -7.72 10.59 -6.11
C VAL A 10 -6.29 11.11 -6.22
N ALA A 11 -5.95 12.21 -5.55
CA ALA A 11 -4.60 12.76 -5.55
C ALA A 11 -3.58 11.76 -4.96
N ILE A 12 -3.93 11.09 -3.86
CA ILE A 12 -3.09 10.05 -3.25
C ILE A 12 -2.90 8.87 -4.22
N LEU A 13 -3.98 8.38 -4.83
CA LEU A 13 -3.91 7.29 -5.81
C LEU A 13 -2.98 7.64 -6.99
N LEU A 14 -3.14 8.84 -7.56
CA LEU A 14 -2.29 9.31 -8.65
C LEU A 14 -0.83 9.45 -8.21
N SER A 15 -0.57 9.87 -6.96
CA SER A 15 0.78 9.92 -6.42
C SER A 15 1.42 8.54 -6.32
N TYR A 16 0.68 7.51 -5.88
CA TYR A 16 1.18 6.13 -5.85
C TYR A 16 1.41 5.56 -7.24
N CYS A 17 0.51 5.81 -8.19
CA CYS A 17 0.73 5.43 -9.59
C CYS A 17 2.00 6.09 -10.14
N SER A 18 2.23 7.37 -9.86
CA SER A 18 3.45 8.07 -10.27
C SER A 18 4.70 7.45 -9.65
N ILE A 19 4.69 7.18 -8.34
CA ILE A 19 5.80 6.53 -7.63
C ILE A 19 6.09 5.14 -8.22
N LEU A 20 5.07 4.32 -8.44
CA LEU A 20 5.21 2.98 -9.02
C LEU A 20 5.77 3.03 -10.44
N CYS A 21 5.27 3.94 -11.28
CA CYS A 21 5.76 4.13 -12.64
C CYS A 21 7.23 4.57 -12.65
N ASN A 22 7.59 5.56 -11.84
CA ASN A 22 8.98 6.03 -11.75
C ASN A 22 9.91 4.94 -11.21
N TYR A 23 9.50 4.21 -10.17
CA TYR A 23 10.27 3.10 -9.64
C TYR A 23 10.49 1.98 -10.67
N LYS A 24 9.47 1.65 -11.46
CA LYS A 24 9.57 0.66 -12.54
C LYS A 24 10.41 1.12 -13.73
N ALA A 25 10.47 2.43 -13.97
CA ALA A 25 11.32 3.01 -15.00
C ALA A 25 12.82 2.98 -14.64
N ILE A 26 13.17 2.76 -13.37
CA ILE A 26 14.57 2.65 -12.95
C ILE A 26 15.12 1.26 -13.30
N GLU A 27 16.17 1.25 -14.10
CA GLU A 27 16.95 0.06 -14.42
C GLU A 27 17.93 -0.25 -13.29
N MET A 28 17.51 -1.10 -12.34
CA MET A 28 18.41 -1.63 -11.32
C MET A 28 18.83 -3.06 -11.67
N PRO A 29 20.09 -3.46 -11.42
CA PRO A 29 20.54 -4.84 -11.63
C PRO A 29 19.67 -5.87 -10.89
N SER A 30 19.17 -5.49 -9.71
CA SER A 30 18.25 -6.31 -8.92
C SER A 30 16.91 -6.58 -9.61
N HIS A 31 16.43 -5.69 -10.50
CA HIS A 31 15.21 -5.89 -11.27
C HIS A 31 15.34 -6.98 -12.34
N GLN A 32 16.56 -7.28 -12.78
CA GLN A 32 16.82 -8.32 -13.80
C GLN A 32 17.01 -9.72 -13.20
N THR A 33 17.09 -9.82 -11.87
CA THR A 33 17.14 -11.12 -11.18
C THR A 33 15.76 -11.78 -11.06
N TYR A 34 15.73 -13.11 -10.91
CA TYR A 34 14.48 -13.86 -10.79
C TYR A 34 13.61 -13.33 -9.64
N GLY A 35 12.42 -12.81 -9.98
CA GLY A 35 11.49 -12.19 -9.04
C GLY A 35 11.53 -10.66 -8.95
N GLY A 36 12.52 -10.00 -9.56
CA GLY A 36 12.61 -8.56 -9.76
C GLY A 36 12.17 -7.69 -8.57
N SER A 37 11.43 -6.63 -8.87
CA SER A 37 10.93 -5.67 -7.86
C SER A 37 10.09 -6.29 -6.74
N TRP A 38 9.42 -7.42 -7.00
CA TRP A 38 8.53 -8.03 -6.02
C TRP A 38 9.29 -8.57 -4.81
N LYS A 39 10.62 -8.77 -4.92
CA LYS A 39 11.46 -9.19 -3.77
C LYS A 39 11.32 -8.21 -2.61
N PHE A 40 11.15 -6.93 -2.90
CA PHE A 40 11.11 -5.86 -1.91
C PHE A 40 9.71 -5.73 -1.31
N LEU A 41 9.61 -5.90 0.01
CA LEU A 41 8.36 -5.72 0.74
C LEU A 41 7.80 -4.29 0.56
N THR A 42 8.67 -3.27 0.45
CA THR A 42 8.26 -1.90 0.12
C THR A 42 7.53 -1.81 -1.21
N PHE A 43 7.97 -2.53 -2.24
CA PHE A 43 7.27 -2.53 -3.52
C PHE A 43 5.89 -3.16 -3.40
N ILE A 44 5.77 -4.27 -2.66
CA ILE A 44 4.49 -4.92 -2.37
C ILE A 44 3.57 -3.98 -1.59
N ASP A 45 4.09 -3.30 -0.56
CA ASP A 45 3.33 -2.34 0.23
C ASP A 45 2.79 -1.20 -0.65
N LEU A 46 3.60 -0.63 -1.53
CA LEU A 46 3.13 0.42 -2.47
C LEU A 46 2.02 -0.06 -3.39
N VAL A 47 2.08 -1.31 -3.87
CA VAL A 47 0.99 -1.92 -4.66
C VAL A 47 -0.26 -2.07 -3.79
N ILE A 48 -0.12 -2.54 -2.54
CA ILE A 48 -1.24 -2.64 -1.59
C ILE A 48 -1.88 -1.27 -1.36
N GLN A 49 -1.08 -0.22 -1.14
CA GLN A 49 -1.57 1.15 -0.95
C GLN A 49 -2.30 1.66 -2.20
N ALA A 50 -1.72 1.46 -3.39
CA ALA A 50 -2.34 1.89 -4.65
C ALA A 50 -3.68 1.18 -4.88
N VAL A 51 -3.76 -0.14 -4.64
CA VAL A 51 -5.00 -0.90 -4.76
C VAL A 51 -6.02 -0.44 -3.71
N PHE A 52 -5.60 -0.21 -2.47
CA PHE A 52 -6.48 0.28 -1.41
C PHE A 52 -7.09 1.64 -1.77
N PHE A 53 -6.28 2.64 -2.15
CA PHE A 53 -6.80 3.94 -2.57
C PHE A 53 -7.60 3.86 -3.86
N GLY A 54 -7.29 2.91 -4.76
CA GLY A 54 -8.12 2.57 -5.92
C GLY A 54 -9.53 2.14 -5.50
N ILE A 55 -9.64 1.25 -4.51
CA ILE A 55 -10.92 0.82 -3.95
C ILE A 55 -11.65 1.99 -3.27
N CYS A 56 -10.94 2.87 -2.55
CA CYS A 56 -11.54 4.07 -1.99
C CYS A 56 -12.17 4.98 -3.07
N VAL A 57 -11.44 5.25 -4.16
CA VAL A 57 -11.93 6.05 -5.29
C VAL A 57 -13.11 5.36 -5.99
N LEU A 58 -13.05 4.03 -6.19
CA LEU A 58 -14.16 3.26 -6.76
C LEU A 58 -15.40 3.30 -5.86
N THR A 59 -15.21 3.26 -4.54
CA THR A 59 -16.28 3.38 -3.55
C THR A 59 -16.95 4.74 -3.65
N ASP A 60 -16.15 5.80 -3.73
CA ASP A 60 -16.65 7.17 -3.88
C ASP A 60 -17.44 7.34 -5.18
N LEU A 61 -16.91 6.87 -6.31
CA LEU A 61 -17.60 6.92 -7.60
C LEU A 61 -18.90 6.11 -7.57
N SER A 62 -18.87 4.90 -7.01
CA SER A 62 -20.05 4.04 -6.87
C SER A 62 -21.11 4.68 -5.98
N SER A 63 -20.71 5.36 -4.91
CA SER A 63 -21.64 6.09 -4.02
C SER A 63 -22.32 7.26 -4.72
N LEU A 64 -21.59 7.98 -5.59
CA LEU A 64 -22.12 9.08 -6.38
C LEU A 64 -23.11 8.59 -7.44
N LEU A 65 -22.80 7.48 -8.12
CA LEU A 65 -23.66 6.88 -9.14
C LEU A 65 -24.91 6.23 -8.56
N THR A 66 -24.84 5.73 -7.32
CA THR A 66 -25.97 5.06 -6.66
C THR A 66 -26.94 6.06 -6.03
N ARG A 67 -26.51 7.31 -5.74
CA ARG A 67 -27.39 8.37 -5.22
C ARG A 67 -28.51 8.68 -6.21
N GLY A 68 -29.69 8.12 -5.95
CA GLY A 68 -30.91 8.35 -6.73
C GLY A 68 -31.21 7.33 -7.82
N SER A 69 -30.40 6.27 -7.99
CA SER A 69 -30.66 5.26 -9.05
C SER A 69 -31.74 4.23 -8.67
N GLY A 70 -32.14 4.16 -7.39
CA GLY A 70 -33.14 3.20 -6.89
C GLY A 70 -32.78 1.72 -7.10
N ASN A 71 -31.56 1.44 -7.57
CA ASN A 71 -31.14 0.12 -7.99
C ASN A 71 -30.56 -0.67 -6.81
N GLN A 72 -31.34 -1.62 -6.28
CA GLN A 72 -30.95 -2.45 -5.14
C GLN A 72 -29.64 -3.23 -5.37
N GLU A 73 -29.33 -3.64 -6.61
CA GLU A 73 -28.09 -4.36 -6.89
C GLU A 73 -26.88 -3.44 -6.77
N GLN A 74 -26.96 -2.18 -7.23
CA GLN A 74 -25.88 -1.20 -7.06
C GLN A 74 -25.61 -0.90 -5.59
N GLU A 75 -26.66 -0.77 -4.77
CA GLU A 75 -26.51 -0.60 -3.33
C GLU A 75 -25.83 -1.81 -2.67
N ARG A 76 -26.15 -3.03 -3.10
CA ARG A 76 -25.50 -4.25 -2.61
C ARG A 76 -24.02 -4.31 -2.98
N GLN A 77 -23.67 -3.95 -4.21
CA GLN A 77 -22.28 -3.88 -4.66
C GLN A 77 -21.50 -2.80 -3.91
N LEU A 78 -22.09 -1.63 -3.67
CA LEU A 78 -21.49 -0.56 -2.87
C LEU A 78 -21.18 -1.04 -1.44
N LYS A 79 -22.09 -1.76 -0.79
CA LYS A 79 -21.86 -2.33 0.56
C LYS A 79 -20.71 -3.33 0.57
N LYS A 80 -20.61 -4.21 -0.44
CA LYS A 80 -19.47 -5.14 -0.59
C LYS A 80 -18.16 -4.39 -0.78
N LEU A 81 -18.15 -3.33 -1.58
CA LEU A 81 -16.96 -2.53 -1.85
C LEU A 81 -16.48 -1.77 -0.61
N ILE A 82 -17.41 -1.18 0.16
CA ILE A 82 -17.11 -0.58 1.47
C ILE A 82 -16.54 -1.63 2.43
N SER A 83 -17.15 -2.82 2.49
CA SER A 83 -16.65 -3.91 3.35
C SER A 83 -15.25 -4.37 2.93
N LEU A 84 -14.97 -4.45 1.62
CA LEU A 84 -13.65 -4.81 1.10
C LEU A 84 -12.61 -3.74 1.45
N ARG A 85 -12.96 -2.46 1.25
CA ARG A 85 -12.12 -1.31 1.62
C ARG A 85 -11.70 -1.37 3.08
N ASP A 86 -12.67 -1.51 3.98
CA ASP A 86 -12.44 -1.48 5.42
C ASP A 86 -11.63 -2.70 5.88
N TRP A 87 -11.91 -3.88 5.30
CA TRP A 87 -11.13 -5.09 5.55
C TRP A 87 -9.69 -4.94 5.07
N MET A 88 -9.47 -4.46 3.84
CA MET A 88 -8.13 -4.27 3.27
C MET A 88 -7.32 -3.25 4.05
N LEU A 89 -7.94 -2.15 4.49
CA LEU A 89 -7.28 -1.17 5.36
C LEU A 89 -6.76 -1.84 6.62
N ALA A 90 -7.64 -2.56 7.32
CA ALA A 90 -7.34 -3.11 8.64
C ALA A 90 -6.33 -4.26 8.60
N VAL A 91 -6.38 -5.07 7.56
CA VAL A 91 -5.65 -6.34 7.47
C VAL A 91 -4.33 -6.22 6.71
N LEU A 92 -4.27 -5.35 5.71
CA LEU A 92 -3.13 -5.24 4.80
C LEU A 92 -2.52 -3.84 4.85
N ALA A 93 -3.23 -2.82 4.36
CA ALA A 93 -2.64 -1.51 4.11
C ALA A 93 -2.05 -0.87 5.36
N PHE A 94 -2.81 -0.84 6.47
CA PHE A 94 -2.31 -0.26 7.72
C PHE A 94 -1.17 -1.07 8.37
N PRO A 95 -1.32 -2.37 8.67
CA PRO A 95 -0.27 -3.12 9.37
C PRO A 95 1.00 -3.27 8.55
N VAL A 96 0.91 -3.54 7.23
CA VAL A 96 2.08 -3.66 6.36
C VAL A 96 2.76 -2.30 6.19
N GLY A 97 1.97 -1.24 5.97
CA GLY A 97 2.51 0.11 5.81
C GLY A 97 3.24 0.61 7.06
N VAL A 98 2.66 0.43 8.25
CA VAL A 98 3.34 0.78 9.52
C VAL A 98 4.63 -0.02 9.67
N PHE A 99 4.60 -1.32 9.39
CA PHE A 99 5.76 -2.20 9.53
C PHE A 99 6.90 -1.77 8.59
N VAL A 100 6.62 -1.59 7.30
CA VAL A 100 7.62 -1.19 6.30
C VAL A 100 8.24 0.15 6.64
N VAL A 101 7.43 1.16 6.98
CA VAL A 101 7.90 2.50 7.34
C VAL A 101 8.76 2.43 8.60
N ALA A 102 8.28 1.77 9.66
CA ALA A 102 9.00 1.68 10.92
C ALA A 102 10.35 0.97 10.77
N VAL A 103 10.34 -0.25 10.19
CA VAL A 103 11.56 -1.05 10.02
C VAL A 103 12.57 -0.31 9.14
N PHE A 104 12.12 0.27 8.03
CA PHE A 104 13.00 1.00 7.13
C PHE A 104 13.70 2.15 7.85
N TRP A 105 12.96 3.07 8.48
CA TRP A 105 13.55 4.25 9.10
C TRP A 105 14.36 3.94 10.37
N ILE A 106 13.95 2.94 11.15
CA ILE A 106 14.72 2.49 12.32
C ILE A 106 16.08 1.95 11.87
N ILE A 107 16.10 1.02 10.91
CA ILE A 107 17.37 0.45 10.41
C ILE A 107 18.18 1.53 9.68
N TYR A 108 17.53 2.35 8.86
CA TYR A 108 18.19 3.45 8.15
C TYR A 108 18.90 4.42 9.10
N ALA A 109 18.28 4.75 10.24
CA ALA A 109 18.87 5.62 11.24
C ALA A 109 19.99 4.94 12.06
N TYR A 110 19.92 3.63 12.26
CA TYR A 110 20.94 2.85 12.97
C TYR A 110 22.17 2.60 12.09
N ASP A 111 21.97 1.95 10.95
CA ASP A 111 22.97 1.73 9.91
C ASP A 111 22.27 1.57 8.56
N ARG A 112 22.31 2.66 7.79
CA ARG A 112 21.71 2.74 6.46
C ARG A 112 22.21 1.65 5.51
N GLU A 113 23.48 1.24 5.59
CA GLU A 113 24.06 0.28 4.64
C GLU A 113 23.39 -1.11 4.74
N MET A 114 22.72 -1.42 5.86
CA MET A 114 22.02 -2.70 6.07
C MET A 114 20.73 -2.84 5.25
N ILE A 115 20.04 -1.73 4.95
CA ILE A 115 18.72 -1.75 4.29
C ILE A 115 18.67 -0.94 3.00
N TYR A 116 19.50 0.11 2.90
CA TYR A 116 19.59 0.99 1.75
C TYR A 116 21.07 1.39 1.56
N PRO A 117 21.90 0.57 0.91
CA PRO A 117 23.29 0.92 0.69
C PRO A 117 23.44 2.17 -0.18
N LYS A 118 24.50 2.96 0.04
CA LYS A 118 24.72 4.25 -0.67
C LYS A 118 24.74 4.10 -2.19
N LEU A 119 25.09 2.94 -2.71
CA LEU A 119 25.03 2.63 -4.14
C LEU A 119 23.63 2.90 -4.73
N LEU A 120 22.56 2.71 -3.96
CA LEU A 120 21.18 2.96 -4.38
C LEU A 120 20.89 4.45 -4.62
N ASP A 121 21.65 5.38 -4.04
CA ASP A 121 21.48 6.82 -4.30
C ASP A 121 21.78 7.20 -5.77
N ASN A 122 22.56 6.38 -6.47
CA ASN A 122 22.83 6.57 -7.91
C ASN A 122 21.61 6.21 -8.79
N PHE A 123 20.65 5.46 -8.26
CA PHE A 123 19.51 4.95 -9.01
C PHE A 123 18.19 5.55 -8.53
N ILE A 124 17.99 5.63 -7.21
CA ILE A 124 16.73 6.04 -6.58
C ILE A 124 16.91 7.46 -6.03
N PRO A 125 16.28 8.48 -6.63
CA PRO A 125 16.36 9.84 -6.14
C PRO A 125 15.65 9.97 -4.78
N GLY A 126 16.10 10.91 -3.95
CA GLY A 126 15.60 11.07 -2.58
C GLY A 126 14.08 11.27 -2.47
N TRP A 127 13.46 11.99 -3.42
CA TRP A 127 12.00 12.16 -3.45
C TRP A 127 11.27 10.81 -3.64
N LEU A 128 11.82 9.92 -4.47
CA LEU A 128 11.24 8.61 -4.72
C LEU A 128 11.44 7.72 -3.50
N ASN A 129 12.62 7.75 -2.88
CA ASN A 129 12.86 7.06 -1.61
C ASN A 129 11.84 7.47 -0.53
N HIS A 130 11.64 8.78 -0.31
CA HIS A 130 10.60 9.26 0.61
C HIS A 130 9.19 8.89 0.14
N GLY A 131 8.92 8.95 -1.17
CA GLY A 131 7.68 8.50 -1.78
C GLY A 131 7.36 7.04 -1.49
N MET A 132 8.38 6.18 -1.43
CA MET A 132 8.22 4.75 -1.18
C MET A 132 8.13 4.42 0.31
N HIS A 133 8.88 5.13 1.17
CA HIS A 133 9.12 4.73 2.56
C HIS A 133 8.56 5.70 3.61
N THR A 134 8.12 6.90 3.25
CA THR A 134 7.57 7.88 4.21
C THR A 134 6.09 8.12 3.99
N THR A 135 5.67 8.35 2.75
CA THR A 135 4.31 8.85 2.42
C THR A 135 3.20 7.87 2.81
N VAL A 136 3.51 6.57 2.87
CA VAL A 136 2.59 5.49 3.27
C VAL A 136 1.89 5.79 4.58
N LEU A 137 2.64 6.11 5.64
CA LEU A 137 2.05 6.28 6.97
C LEU A 137 1.18 7.55 7.07
N PRO A 138 1.63 8.75 6.66
CA PRO A 138 0.78 9.95 6.64
C PRO A 138 -0.49 9.76 5.83
N PHE A 139 -0.43 9.17 4.63
CA PHE A 139 -1.61 9.01 3.78
C PHE A 139 -2.65 8.07 4.38
N ILE A 140 -2.23 6.94 4.94
CA ILE A 140 -3.15 6.04 5.64
C ILE A 140 -3.74 6.69 6.89
N LEU A 141 -2.93 7.40 7.68
CA LEU A 141 -3.43 8.08 8.87
C LEU A 141 -4.44 9.18 8.53
N ILE A 142 -4.21 9.92 7.45
CA ILE A 142 -5.16 10.91 6.95
C ILE A 142 -6.47 10.23 6.51
N GLU A 143 -6.40 9.12 5.77
CA GLU A 143 -7.59 8.34 5.40
C GLU A 143 -8.38 7.86 6.62
N MET A 144 -7.70 7.26 7.61
CA MET A 144 -8.32 6.80 8.86
C MET A 144 -8.95 7.94 9.67
N ARG A 145 -8.38 9.15 9.61
CA ARG A 145 -8.90 10.33 10.30
C ARG A 145 -10.07 10.97 9.57
N THR A 146 -10.05 10.96 8.24
CA THR A 146 -11.06 11.63 7.41
C THR A 146 -12.26 10.73 7.12
N SER A 147 -12.13 9.41 7.30
CA SER A 147 -13.16 8.44 6.95
C SER A 147 -13.37 7.39 8.02
N HIS A 148 -14.63 7.12 8.31
CA HIS A 148 -15.02 6.09 9.26
C HIS A 148 -14.91 4.70 8.60
N HIS A 149 -14.15 3.81 9.23
CA HIS A 149 -13.94 2.44 8.77
C HIS A 149 -14.43 1.45 9.83
N GLN A 150 -15.07 0.37 9.41
CA GLN A 150 -15.43 -0.73 10.29
C GLN A 150 -14.35 -1.80 10.30
N TYR A 151 -13.65 -1.89 11.43
CA TYR A 151 -12.54 -2.84 11.58
C TYR A 151 -13.05 -4.26 11.87
N PRO A 152 -12.45 -5.29 11.26
CA PRO A 152 -12.73 -6.68 11.61
C PRO A 152 -12.28 -6.99 13.04
N SER A 153 -12.66 -8.17 13.56
CA SER A 153 -12.22 -8.61 14.89
C SER A 153 -10.69 -8.69 14.97
N ARG A 154 -10.14 -8.41 16.16
CA ARG A 154 -8.68 -8.42 16.39
C ARG A 154 -8.03 -9.76 16.01
N SER A 155 -8.72 -10.87 16.27
CA SER A 155 -8.26 -12.22 15.91
C SER A 155 -8.23 -12.44 14.40
N SER A 156 -9.24 -11.97 13.67
CA SER A 156 -9.25 -12.03 12.20
C SER A 156 -8.13 -11.18 11.59
N GLY A 157 -7.87 -9.99 12.15
CA GLY A 157 -6.77 -9.15 11.72
C GLY A 157 -5.41 -9.83 11.93
N LEU A 158 -5.19 -10.37 13.13
CA LEU A 158 -3.95 -11.07 13.46
C LEU A 158 -3.73 -12.32 12.59
N ALA A 159 -4.77 -13.15 12.42
CA ALA A 159 -4.69 -14.35 11.59
C ALA A 159 -4.31 -14.03 10.15
N ALA A 160 -4.88 -12.96 9.58
CA ALA A 160 -4.60 -12.56 8.22
C ALA A 160 -3.19 -11.94 8.06
N ILE A 161 -2.73 -11.15 9.05
CA ILE A 161 -1.33 -10.67 9.09
C ILE A 161 -0.38 -11.86 9.16
N CYS A 162 -0.60 -12.81 10.07
CA CYS A 162 0.22 -14.01 10.17
C CYS A 162 0.25 -14.81 8.86
N THR A 163 -0.90 -14.96 8.21
CA THR A 163 -1.01 -15.65 6.92
C THR A 163 -0.22 -14.92 5.83
N PHE A 164 -0.33 -13.60 5.75
CA PHE A 164 0.44 -12.78 4.82
C PHE A 164 1.94 -12.89 5.09
N SER A 165 2.37 -12.77 6.34
CA SER A 165 3.77 -12.90 6.74
C SER A 165 4.36 -14.26 6.38
N VAL A 166 3.65 -15.34 6.71
CA VAL A 166 4.07 -16.70 6.35
C VAL A 166 4.15 -16.86 4.83
N GLY A 167 3.14 -16.36 4.10
CA GLY A 167 3.14 -16.38 2.64
C GLY A 167 4.35 -15.66 2.04
N TYR A 168 4.67 -14.46 2.53
CA TYR A 168 5.84 -13.69 2.07
C TYR A 168 7.15 -14.42 2.38
N ILE A 169 7.31 -14.95 3.60
CA ILE A 169 8.51 -15.69 4.01
C ILE A 169 8.69 -16.97 3.20
N LEU A 170 7.62 -17.74 2.98
CA LEU A 170 7.68 -18.97 2.18
C LEU A 170 8.02 -18.66 0.73
N TRP A 171 7.44 -17.61 0.16
CA TRP A 171 7.72 -17.18 -1.20
C TRP A 171 9.17 -16.69 -1.36
N TYR A 172 9.66 -15.89 -0.41
CA TYR A 172 11.04 -15.42 -0.38
C TYR A 172 12.03 -16.59 -0.20
N GLY A 173 11.78 -17.47 0.77
CA GLY A 173 12.64 -18.61 1.07
C GLY A 173 12.60 -19.73 0.03
N ARG A 174 11.49 -19.90 -0.71
CA ARG A 174 11.48 -20.78 -1.89
C ARG A 174 12.38 -20.23 -2.99
N ARG A 175 12.35 -18.91 -3.22
CA ARG A 175 13.17 -18.25 -4.24
C ARG A 175 14.66 -18.31 -3.93
N GLU A 176 15.05 -18.13 -2.67
CA GLU A 176 16.46 -18.19 -2.26
C GLU A 176 17.07 -19.59 -2.42
N ARG A 177 16.23 -20.64 -2.49
CA ARG A 177 16.68 -22.02 -2.78
C ARG A 177 16.78 -22.34 -4.27
N GLU A 178 16.18 -21.52 -5.13
CA GLU A 178 16.12 -21.72 -6.59
C GLU A 178 17.10 -20.81 -7.37
N ALA A 179 17.76 -19.87 -6.68
CA ALA A 179 18.73 -18.91 -7.23
C ALA A 179 20.17 -19.29 -6.85
#